data_AF-A0A3E2MW51-F1
#
_entry.id   AF-A0A3E2MW51-F1
#
_cell.length_a   1.000
_cell.length_b   1.000
_cell.length_c   1.000
_cell.angle_alpha   90.00
_cell.angle_beta   90.00
_cell.angle_gamma   90.00
#
_symmetry.space_group_name_H-M   'P 1'
#
loop_
_entity.id
_entity.type
_entity.pdbx_description
1 polymer ?
#
loop_
_entity_poly.entity_id
_entity_poly.type
_entity_poly.pdbx_seq_one_letter_code
_entity_poly.pdbx_strand_id
1 'polypeptide(L)'
;MSEQTPAHHTAEHWAQMSRHLEWFTVKGIQDRGDSVQINQSNGWSFLRSKASLGREIRVGERLALETVKLTQITGLRDASGWLFRLTDQDLADEARKFSEDLHRKDVERLERNRRLYAEHETNLPDWLKARIRRFREAAGEKFLLEGWGYELMICRLADLLDRGLEDEADKLARDEGASGNQWDCAKALAAGRKRHGDEFGSALPAGLAPITGSADYS
;
A
#
# COMPACT_ATOMS: atom_id res chain seq x y z
N MET A 1 8.22 -17.79 17.34
CA MET A 1 8.12 -16.37 17.74
C MET A 1 6.64 -16.02 17.71
N SER A 2 6.06 -15.50 18.79
CA SER A 2 4.65 -15.09 18.74
C SER A 2 4.55 -13.88 17.80
N GLU A 3 3.85 -14.03 16.68
CA GLU A 3 3.45 -12.87 15.87
C GLU A 3 2.67 -11.94 16.78
N GLN A 4 3.26 -10.79 17.10
CA GLN A 4 2.54 -9.74 17.79
C GLN A 4 1.44 -9.27 16.85
N THR A 5 0.19 -9.45 17.24
CA THR A 5 -0.95 -8.87 16.54
C THR A 5 -0.69 -7.36 16.38
N PRO A 6 -0.70 -6.83 15.15
CA PRO A 6 -0.50 -5.41 14.93
C PRO A 6 -1.41 -4.58 15.83
N ALA A 7 -0.90 -3.52 16.45
CA ALA A 7 -1.66 -2.78 17.47
C ALA A 7 -3.05 -2.34 16.97
N HIS A 8 -3.16 -1.94 15.70
CA HIS A 8 -4.40 -1.51 15.05
C HIS A 8 -5.43 -2.62 14.80
N HIS A 9 -5.12 -3.88 15.09
CA HIS A 9 -6.03 -5.02 15.03
C HIS A 9 -6.70 -5.31 16.39
N THR A 10 -6.58 -4.40 17.36
CA THR A 10 -7.11 -4.57 18.72
C THR A 10 -8.10 -3.46 19.07
N ALA A 11 -9.14 -3.78 19.83
CA ALA A 11 -10.12 -2.79 20.28
C ALA A 11 -9.47 -1.76 21.21
N GLU A 12 -8.48 -2.16 22.01
CA GLU A 12 -7.75 -1.30 22.94
C GLU A 12 -7.03 -0.16 22.22
N HIS A 13 -6.46 -0.42 21.04
CA HIS A 13 -5.86 0.62 20.21
C HIS A 13 -6.90 1.65 19.74
N TRP A 14 -8.06 1.18 19.28
CA TRP A 14 -9.12 2.06 18.79
C TRP A 14 -9.80 2.86 19.89
N ALA A 15 -9.91 2.29 21.10
CA ALA A 15 -10.44 2.97 22.28
C ALA A 15 -9.60 4.20 22.69
N GLN A 16 -8.30 4.22 22.35
CA GLN A 16 -7.40 5.34 22.64
C GLN A 16 -7.50 6.48 21.60
N MET A 17 -8.20 6.26 20.49
CA MET A 17 -8.27 7.22 19.40
C MET A 17 -9.37 8.25 19.64
N SER A 18 -9.03 9.53 19.53
CA SER A 18 -10.02 10.61 19.58
C SER A 18 -10.97 10.52 18.38
N ARG A 19 -12.27 10.50 18.67
CA ARG A 19 -13.34 10.58 17.68
C ARG A 19 -13.89 12.00 17.60
N HIS A 20 -14.06 12.50 16.40
CA HIS A 20 -14.57 13.84 16.12
C HIS A 20 -15.98 13.74 15.59
N LEU A 21 -16.87 14.63 16.03
CA LEU A 21 -18.25 14.69 15.57
C LEU A 21 -18.50 16.04 14.90
N GLU A 22 -18.88 16.04 13.63
CA GLU A 22 -19.17 17.25 12.87
C GLU A 22 -20.58 17.21 12.29
N TRP A 23 -21.32 18.31 12.46
CA TRP A 23 -22.63 18.47 11.85
C TRP A 23 -22.51 19.01 10.42
N PHE A 24 -23.21 18.38 9.49
CA PHE A 24 -23.29 18.82 8.11
C PHE A 24 -24.74 18.75 7.60
N THR A 25 -25.00 19.45 6.49
CA THR A 25 -26.25 19.33 5.76
C THR A 25 -26.02 18.50 4.50
N VAL A 26 -26.89 17.53 4.24
CA VAL A 26 -26.84 16.74 3.01
C VAL A 26 -27.15 17.65 1.82
N LYS A 27 -26.17 17.84 0.94
CA LYS A 27 -26.29 18.67 -0.27
C LYS A 27 -26.79 17.87 -1.47
N GLY A 28 -26.44 16.58 -1.52
CA GLY A 28 -26.80 15.70 -2.63
C GLY A 28 -26.63 14.24 -2.27
N ILE A 29 -27.36 13.39 -2.97
CA ILE A 29 -27.29 11.93 -2.81
C ILE A 29 -27.21 11.34 -4.21
N GLN A 30 -26.25 10.42 -4.40
CA GLN A 30 -26.12 9.67 -5.63
C GLN A 30 -26.24 8.18 -5.34
N ASP A 31 -27.18 7.53 -6.02
CA ASP A 31 -27.33 6.08 -5.95
C ASP A 31 -26.17 5.39 -6.68
N ARG A 32 -25.58 4.38 -6.04
CA ARG A 32 -24.48 3.56 -6.55
C ARG A 32 -24.81 2.06 -6.42
N GLY A 33 -26.08 1.69 -6.56
CA GLY A 33 -26.55 0.30 -6.42
C GLY A 33 -26.82 -0.03 -4.97
N ASP A 34 -26.02 -0.92 -4.37
CA ASP A 34 -26.17 -1.31 -2.95
C ASP A 34 -25.65 -0.25 -1.97
N SER A 35 -25.07 0.82 -2.49
CA SER A 35 -24.51 1.92 -1.72
C SER A 35 -25.07 3.27 -2.19
N VAL A 36 -24.96 4.27 -1.32
CA VAL A 36 -25.26 5.67 -1.63
C VAL A 36 -24.04 6.53 -1.35
N GLN A 37 -23.77 7.47 -2.25
CA GLN A 37 -22.80 8.53 -2.03
C GLN A 37 -23.53 9.74 -1.46
N ILE A 38 -23.15 10.15 -0.26
CA ILE A 38 -23.72 11.30 0.45
C ILE A 38 -22.75 12.48 0.27
N ASN A 39 -23.22 13.54 -0.38
CA ASN A 39 -22.47 14.77 -0.59
C ASN A 39 -22.82 15.78 0.51
N GLN A 40 -21.81 16.29 1.19
CA GLN A 40 -21.94 17.19 2.32
C GLN A 40 -21.88 18.66 1.87
N SER A 41 -22.46 19.56 2.67
CA SER A 41 -22.42 21.01 2.43
C SER A 41 -21.02 21.61 2.45
N ASN A 42 -20.08 21.00 3.18
CA ASN A 42 -18.66 21.40 3.28
C ASN A 42 -17.81 20.91 2.08
N GLY A 43 -18.41 20.27 1.08
CA GLY A 43 -17.73 19.81 -0.13
C GLY A 43 -17.18 18.38 -0.05
N TRP A 44 -17.22 17.74 1.12
CA TRP A 44 -16.83 16.34 1.28
C TRP A 44 -17.94 15.40 0.79
N SER A 45 -17.56 14.18 0.43
CA SER A 45 -18.53 13.12 0.16
C SER A 45 -18.02 11.80 0.67
N PHE A 46 -18.93 10.89 0.99
CA PHE A 46 -18.58 9.53 1.39
C PHE A 46 -19.59 8.53 0.86
N LEU A 47 -19.13 7.29 0.68
CA LEU A 47 -19.94 6.17 0.26
C LEU A 47 -20.33 5.33 1.47
N ARG A 48 -21.58 4.90 1.54
CA ARG A 48 -22.04 3.96 2.57
C ARG A 48 -23.07 2.99 2.01
N SER A 49 -23.07 1.75 2.53
CA SER A 49 -24.07 0.75 2.13
C SER A 49 -25.47 1.18 2.59
N LYS A 50 -26.48 0.98 1.72
CA LYS A 50 -27.89 1.26 2.05
C LYS A 50 -28.36 0.44 3.25
N ALA A 51 -27.93 -0.82 3.33
CA ALA A 51 -28.24 -1.72 4.43
C ALA A 51 -27.78 -1.19 5.79
N SER A 52 -26.62 -0.52 5.86
CA SER A 52 -26.09 0.01 7.12
C SER A 52 -26.75 1.31 7.61
N LEU A 53 -27.48 2.02 6.75
CA LEU A 53 -28.10 3.30 7.14
C LEU A 53 -29.41 3.12 7.92
N GLY A 54 -30.05 1.95 7.83
CA GLY A 54 -31.32 1.64 8.47
C GLY A 54 -32.53 2.43 7.93
N ARG A 55 -32.30 3.50 7.16
CA ARG A 55 -33.32 4.30 6.48
C ARG A 55 -32.74 5.03 5.26
N GLU A 56 -33.64 5.55 4.45
CA GLU A 56 -33.30 6.49 3.39
C GLU A 56 -32.89 7.85 3.98
N ILE A 57 -31.85 8.46 3.39
CA ILE A 57 -31.37 9.82 3.71
C ILE A 57 -31.89 10.76 2.63
N ARG A 58 -32.23 12.00 2.98
CA ARG A 58 -32.72 13.02 2.03
C ARG A 58 -31.81 14.24 1.96
N VAL A 59 -31.83 14.90 0.80
CA VAL A 59 -31.19 16.20 0.61
C VAL A 59 -31.84 17.22 1.55
N GLY A 60 -31.01 18.07 2.16
CA GLY A 60 -31.42 19.05 3.17
C GLY A 60 -31.44 18.53 4.60
N GLU A 61 -31.31 17.21 4.82
CA GLU A 61 -31.20 16.66 6.18
C GLU A 61 -29.93 17.14 6.87
N ARG A 62 -30.03 17.39 8.17
CA ARG A 62 -28.89 17.74 9.03
C ARG A 62 -28.47 16.51 9.82
N LEU A 63 -27.25 16.05 9.60
CA LEU A 63 -26.70 14.84 10.21
C LEU A 63 -25.37 15.16 10.90
N ALA A 64 -24.97 14.33 11.86
CA ALA A 64 -23.66 14.40 12.49
C ALA A 64 -22.81 13.20 12.07
N LEU A 65 -21.62 13.47 11.53
CA LEU A 65 -20.65 12.49 11.08
C LEU A 65 -19.60 12.29 12.18
N GLU A 66 -19.41 11.05 12.62
CA GLU A 66 -18.31 10.69 13.53
C GLU A 66 -17.12 10.21 12.69
N THR A 67 -15.94 10.78 12.92
CA THR A 67 -14.69 10.38 12.24
C THR A 67 -13.56 10.11 13.23
N VAL A 68 -12.61 9.30 12.81
CA VAL A 68 -11.33 9.05 13.48
C VAL A 68 -10.19 9.31 12.49
N LYS A 69 -9.05 9.82 12.98
CA LYS A 69 -7.89 10.20 12.14
C LYS A 69 -8.26 11.14 10.98
N LEU A 70 -9.22 12.04 11.22
CA LEU A 70 -9.77 13.04 10.29
C LEU A 70 -10.55 12.50 9.07
N THR A 71 -10.30 11.28 8.61
CA THR A 71 -10.85 10.79 7.33
C THR A 71 -11.69 9.52 7.45
N GLN A 72 -11.49 8.69 8.46
CA GLN A 72 -12.21 7.43 8.59
C GLN A 72 -13.54 7.66 9.29
N ILE A 73 -14.64 7.40 8.60
CA ILE A 73 -16.00 7.57 9.12
C ILE A 73 -16.37 6.39 10.00
N THR A 74 -16.63 6.65 11.27
CA THR A 74 -16.98 5.65 12.29
C THR A 74 -18.44 5.69 12.69
N GLY A 75 -19.19 6.72 12.29
CA GLY A 75 -20.61 6.80 12.62
C GLY A 75 -21.35 7.89 11.88
N LEU A 76 -22.65 7.74 11.82
CA LEU A 76 -23.59 8.74 11.32
C LEU A 76 -24.80 8.75 12.24
N ARG A 77 -25.19 9.94 12.71
CA ARG A 77 -26.38 10.12 13.54
C ARG A 77 -27.25 11.25 13.06
N ASP A 78 -28.54 11.13 13.33
CA ASP A 78 -29.49 12.22 13.24
C ASP A 78 -29.94 12.65 14.65
N ALA A 79 -31.04 13.42 14.70
CA ALA A 79 -31.63 13.87 15.96
C ALA A 79 -32.22 12.72 16.81
N SER A 80 -32.64 11.63 16.17
CA SER A 80 -33.28 10.47 16.81
C SER A 80 -32.27 9.46 17.34
N GLY A 81 -31.04 9.44 16.80
CA GLY A 81 -29.98 8.57 17.29
C GLY A 81 -28.95 8.23 16.23
N TRP A 82 -28.15 7.19 16.50
CA TRP A 82 -27.20 6.65 15.55
C TRP A 82 -27.92 5.87 14.45
N LEU A 83 -27.65 6.23 13.20
CA LEU A 83 -28.00 5.44 12.03
C LEU A 83 -27.05 4.24 11.92
N PHE A 84 -25.77 4.51 12.14
CA PHE A 84 -24.77 3.49 12.44
C PHE A 84 -23.66 4.09 13.30
N ARG A 85 -22.97 3.24 14.03
CA ARG A 85 -21.74 3.58 14.74
C ARG A 85 -20.89 2.32 14.90
N LEU A 86 -19.65 2.37 14.42
CA LEU A 86 -18.67 1.30 14.57
C LEU A 86 -18.13 1.31 16.00
N THR A 87 -18.15 0.15 16.63
CA THR A 87 -17.48 -0.11 17.90
C THR A 87 -15.96 -0.17 17.69
N ASP A 88 -15.20 -0.13 18.78
CA ASP A 88 -13.75 -0.33 18.70
C ASP A 88 -13.39 -1.73 18.20
N GLN A 89 -14.25 -2.72 18.48
CA GLN A 89 -14.11 -4.07 17.94
C GLN A 89 -14.39 -4.12 16.43
N ASP A 90 -15.42 -3.41 15.93
CA ASP A 90 -15.69 -3.34 14.50
C ASP A 90 -14.50 -2.74 13.73
N LEU A 91 -13.87 -1.69 14.28
CA LEU A 91 -12.69 -1.07 13.68
C LEU A 91 -11.48 -2.01 13.69
N ALA A 92 -11.30 -2.78 14.77
CA ALA A 92 -10.28 -3.83 14.85
C ALA A 92 -10.52 -4.93 13.81
N ASP A 93 -11.76 -5.35 13.62
CA ASP A 93 -12.15 -6.40 12.67
C ASP A 93 -11.98 -5.92 11.22
N GLU A 94 -12.40 -4.69 10.91
CA GLU A 94 -12.17 -4.06 9.60
C GLU A 94 -10.66 -3.95 9.30
N ALA A 95 -9.85 -3.58 10.30
CA ALA A 95 -8.40 -3.49 10.17
C ALA A 95 -7.76 -4.86 9.90
N ARG A 96 -8.17 -5.91 10.62
CA ARG A 96 -7.71 -7.29 10.39
C ARG A 96 -8.06 -7.76 8.99
N LYS A 97 -9.33 -7.63 8.61
CA LYS A 97 -9.82 -8.01 7.29
C LYS A 97 -9.08 -7.28 6.18
N PHE A 98 -8.82 -5.98 6.35
CA PHE A 98 -8.05 -5.21 5.39
C PHE A 98 -6.62 -5.74 5.23
N SER A 99 -5.92 -6.02 6.33
CA SER A 99 -4.58 -6.62 6.29
C SER A 99 -4.57 -8.00 5.64
N GLU A 100 -5.55 -8.86 5.96
CA GLU A 100 -5.70 -10.18 5.34
C GLU A 100 -5.99 -10.08 3.84
N ASP A 101 -6.87 -9.15 3.43
CA ASP A 101 -7.20 -8.91 2.03
C ASP A 101 -6.00 -8.36 1.25
N LEU A 102 -5.19 -7.49 1.85
CA LEU A 102 -3.93 -7.01 1.26
C LEU A 102 -2.93 -8.16 1.08
N HIS A 103 -2.67 -8.91 2.16
CA HIS A 103 -1.77 -10.05 2.11
C HIS A 103 -2.21 -11.07 1.05
N ARG A 104 -3.50 -11.41 0.99
CA ARG A 104 -4.04 -12.29 -0.05
C ARG A 104 -3.78 -11.76 -1.45
N LYS A 105 -3.99 -10.46 -1.70
CA LYS A 105 -3.70 -9.83 -3.00
C LYS A 105 -2.22 -9.86 -3.34
N ASP A 106 -1.35 -9.68 -2.36
CA ASP A 106 0.11 -9.75 -2.56
C ASP A 106 0.54 -11.17 -2.92
N VAL A 107 -0.01 -12.19 -2.24
CA VAL A 107 0.20 -13.61 -2.59
C VAL A 107 -0.32 -13.90 -4.00
N GLU A 108 -1.54 -13.50 -4.33
CA GLU A 108 -2.11 -13.68 -5.69
C GLU A 108 -1.25 -12.99 -6.77
N ARG A 109 -0.74 -11.78 -6.48
CA ARG A 109 0.18 -11.07 -7.38
C ARG A 109 1.50 -11.83 -7.54
N LEU A 110 2.09 -12.31 -6.44
CA LEU A 110 3.31 -13.09 -6.46
C LEU A 110 3.13 -14.35 -7.30
N GLU A 111 2.07 -15.13 -7.07
CA GLU A 111 1.82 -16.37 -7.83
C GLU A 111 1.64 -16.12 -9.32
N ARG A 112 0.90 -15.06 -9.71
CA ARG A 112 0.75 -14.69 -11.13
C ARG A 112 2.07 -14.33 -11.80
N ASN A 113 2.98 -13.69 -11.08
CA ASN A 113 4.23 -13.18 -11.64
C ASN A 113 5.46 -14.06 -11.35
N ARG A 114 5.33 -15.09 -10.52
CA ARG A 114 6.45 -15.90 -10.02
C ARG A 114 7.37 -16.42 -11.13
N ARG A 115 6.78 -16.95 -12.20
CA ARG A 115 7.54 -17.47 -13.36
C ARG A 115 8.30 -16.36 -14.08
N LEU A 116 7.63 -15.24 -14.33
CA LEU A 116 8.22 -14.08 -15.00
C LEU A 116 9.39 -13.51 -14.17
N TYR A 117 9.19 -13.36 -12.86
CA TYR A 117 10.21 -12.87 -11.94
C TYR A 117 11.42 -13.81 -11.85
N ALA A 118 11.20 -15.12 -11.83
CA ALA A 118 12.27 -16.10 -11.86
C ALA A 118 13.08 -16.05 -13.18
N GLU A 119 12.41 -15.85 -14.32
CA GLU A 119 13.07 -15.69 -15.62
C GLU A 119 13.92 -14.41 -15.64
N HIS A 120 13.35 -13.30 -15.17
CA HIS A 120 14.07 -12.03 -15.04
C HIS A 120 15.30 -12.17 -14.17
N GLU A 121 15.17 -12.78 -12.98
CA GLU A 121 16.29 -13.02 -12.06
C GLU A 121 17.37 -13.90 -12.69
N THR A 122 16.99 -14.94 -13.43
CA THR A 122 17.93 -15.85 -14.09
C THR A 122 18.78 -15.14 -15.14
N ASN A 123 18.20 -14.14 -15.81
CA ASN A 123 18.88 -13.36 -16.84
C ASN A 123 19.74 -12.20 -16.29
N LEU A 124 19.71 -11.95 -14.98
CA LEU A 124 20.57 -10.94 -14.37
C LEU A 124 22.05 -11.37 -14.33
N PRO A 125 22.99 -10.41 -14.38
CA PRO A 125 24.39 -10.68 -14.07
C PRO A 125 24.60 -11.03 -12.59
N ASP A 126 25.70 -11.73 -12.28
CA ASP A 126 25.93 -12.34 -10.97
C ASP A 126 25.92 -11.36 -9.79
N TRP A 127 26.45 -10.15 -9.97
CA TRP A 127 26.45 -9.11 -8.94
C TRP A 127 25.04 -8.62 -8.55
N LEU A 128 24.10 -8.60 -9.51
CA LEU A 128 22.68 -8.28 -9.24
C LEU A 128 21.94 -9.49 -8.68
N LYS A 129 22.28 -10.71 -9.10
CA LYS A 129 21.76 -11.94 -8.46
C LYS A 129 22.17 -12.00 -6.99
N ALA A 130 23.41 -11.60 -6.66
CA ALA A 130 23.90 -11.53 -5.28
C ALA A 130 23.10 -10.51 -4.45
N ARG A 131 22.75 -9.36 -5.03
CA ARG A 131 21.86 -8.37 -4.40
C ARG A 131 20.47 -8.97 -4.08
N ILE A 132 19.83 -9.61 -5.05
CA ILE A 132 18.51 -10.25 -4.83
C ILE A 132 18.59 -11.35 -3.76
N ARG A 133 19.66 -12.15 -3.78
CA ARG A 133 19.89 -13.18 -2.78
C ARG A 133 20.02 -12.60 -1.37
N ARG A 134 20.77 -11.52 -1.19
CA ARG A 134 20.91 -10.82 0.11
C ARG A 134 19.55 -10.48 0.71
N PHE A 135 18.66 -9.89 -0.07
CA PHE A 135 17.30 -9.53 0.41
C PHE A 135 16.45 -10.75 0.73
N ARG A 136 16.53 -11.78 -0.12
CA ARG A 136 15.83 -13.06 0.13
C ARG A 136 16.31 -13.73 1.41
N GLU A 137 17.61 -13.70 1.69
CA GLU A 137 18.20 -14.28 2.91
C GLU A 137 17.85 -13.46 4.16
N ALA A 138 17.80 -12.12 4.05
CA ALA A 138 17.50 -11.25 5.18
C ALA A 138 16.01 -11.27 5.59
N ALA A 139 15.09 -11.25 4.61
CA ALA A 139 13.67 -11.01 4.85
C ALA A 139 12.74 -12.15 4.43
N GLY A 140 13.27 -13.19 3.77
CA GLY A 140 12.51 -14.39 3.40
C GLY A 140 11.24 -14.08 2.61
N GLU A 141 10.11 -14.57 3.10
CA GLU A 141 8.79 -14.42 2.47
C GLU A 141 8.37 -12.95 2.31
N LYS A 142 8.72 -12.08 3.25
CA LYS A 142 8.40 -10.65 3.18
C LYS A 142 9.03 -10.00 1.94
N PHE A 143 10.28 -10.33 1.63
CA PHE A 143 10.91 -9.87 0.39
C PHE A 143 10.20 -10.41 -0.85
N LEU A 144 9.76 -11.66 -0.86
CA LEU A 144 9.06 -12.24 -2.01
C LEU A 144 7.73 -11.54 -2.29
N LEU A 145 6.98 -11.18 -1.26
CA LEU A 145 5.67 -10.54 -1.38
C LEU A 145 5.77 -9.04 -1.73
N GLU A 146 6.70 -8.33 -1.08
CA GLU A 146 6.74 -6.87 -1.10
C GLU A 146 7.87 -6.28 -1.95
N GLY A 147 9.01 -6.98 -2.04
CA GLY A 147 10.26 -6.42 -2.58
C GLY A 147 10.70 -6.98 -3.93
N TRP A 148 10.41 -8.25 -4.23
CA TRP A 148 11.05 -8.97 -5.32
C TRP A 148 10.83 -8.33 -6.69
N GLY A 149 9.58 -8.04 -7.06
CA GLY A 149 9.26 -7.38 -8.33
C GLY A 149 9.87 -5.98 -8.42
N TYR A 150 9.89 -5.23 -7.31
CA TYR A 150 10.43 -3.88 -7.26
C TYR A 150 11.95 -3.85 -7.47
N GLU A 151 12.68 -4.74 -6.79
CA GLU A 151 14.12 -4.88 -6.92
C GLU A 151 14.53 -5.48 -8.26
N LEU A 152 13.74 -6.41 -8.82
CA LEU A 152 14.02 -6.93 -10.17
C LEU A 152 13.97 -5.83 -11.24
N MET A 153 13.01 -4.91 -11.15
CA MET A 153 12.97 -3.75 -12.04
C MET A 153 14.22 -2.89 -11.90
N ILE A 154 14.62 -2.56 -10.67
CA ILE A 154 15.86 -1.81 -10.39
C ILE A 154 17.07 -2.52 -10.98
N CYS A 155 17.19 -3.83 -10.77
CA CYS A 155 18.30 -4.63 -11.26
C CYS A 155 18.35 -4.66 -12.80
N ARG A 156 17.21 -4.89 -13.47
CA ARG A 156 17.14 -4.91 -14.94
C ARG A 156 17.52 -3.55 -15.55
N LEU A 157 17.06 -2.45 -14.95
CA LEU A 157 17.47 -1.10 -15.35
C LEU A 157 18.98 -0.89 -15.11
N ALA A 158 19.49 -1.32 -13.97
CA ALA A 158 20.91 -1.18 -13.63
C ALA A 158 21.82 -1.95 -14.61
N ASP A 159 21.43 -3.17 -15.06
CA ASP A 159 22.18 -3.93 -16.08
C ASP A 159 22.29 -3.15 -17.40
N LEU A 160 21.16 -2.62 -17.89
CA LEU A 160 21.12 -1.83 -19.12
C LEU A 160 21.99 -0.56 -19.01
N LEU A 161 21.87 0.17 -17.90
CA LEU A 161 22.66 1.38 -17.64
C LEU A 161 24.16 1.08 -17.48
N ASP A 162 24.50 -0.04 -16.85
CA ASP A 162 25.89 -0.48 -16.70
C ASP A 162 26.54 -0.74 -18.07
N ARG A 163 25.79 -1.40 -18.96
CA ARG A 163 26.15 -1.70 -20.36
C ARG A 163 26.10 -0.48 -21.29
N GLY A 164 25.67 0.68 -20.82
CA GLY A 164 25.56 1.90 -21.62
C GLY A 164 24.37 1.93 -22.57
N LEU A 165 23.33 1.13 -22.31
CA LEU A 165 22.11 1.02 -23.11
C LEU A 165 20.99 1.88 -22.53
N GLU A 166 21.22 3.20 -22.43
CA GLU A 166 20.28 4.14 -21.79
C GLU A 166 18.92 4.20 -22.48
N ASP A 167 18.88 4.20 -23.82
CA ASP A 167 17.62 4.22 -24.58
C ASP A 167 16.76 2.97 -24.33
N GLU A 168 17.40 1.80 -24.15
CA GLU A 168 16.72 0.55 -23.82
C GLU A 168 16.20 0.57 -22.37
N ALA A 169 16.99 1.14 -21.43
CA ALA A 169 16.56 1.33 -20.06
C ALA A 169 15.34 2.27 -19.99
N ASP A 170 15.37 3.37 -20.73
CA ASP A 170 14.26 4.32 -20.86
C ASP A 170 13.01 3.66 -21.42
N LYS A 171 13.17 2.83 -22.46
CA LYS A 171 12.05 2.07 -23.03
C LYS A 171 11.47 1.10 -22.00
N LEU A 172 12.31 0.33 -21.31
CA LEU A 172 11.88 -0.59 -20.27
C LEU A 172 11.11 0.14 -19.16
N ALA A 173 11.65 1.27 -18.69
CA ALA A 173 11.02 2.09 -17.66
C ALA A 173 9.64 2.60 -18.07
N ARG A 174 9.48 3.03 -19.34
CA ARG A 174 8.18 3.47 -19.87
C ARG A 174 7.19 2.30 -20.02
N ASP A 175 7.64 1.19 -20.61
CA ASP A 175 6.77 0.07 -20.95
C ASP A 175 6.24 -0.65 -19.70
N GLU A 176 7.06 -0.74 -18.65
CA GLU A 176 6.71 -1.42 -17.40
C GLU A 176 6.36 -0.47 -16.24
N GLY A 177 6.38 0.85 -16.47
CA GLY A 177 5.95 1.86 -15.50
C GLY A 177 6.88 1.99 -14.29
N ALA A 178 8.20 2.05 -14.51
CA ALA A 178 9.16 2.23 -13.43
C ALA A 178 8.99 3.62 -12.76
N SER A 179 9.02 3.64 -11.43
CA SER A 179 9.00 4.87 -10.65
C SER A 179 10.35 5.61 -10.72
N GLY A 180 10.32 6.93 -10.47
CA GLY A 180 11.55 7.74 -10.40
C GLY A 180 12.55 7.20 -9.37
N ASN A 181 12.06 6.70 -8.24
CA ASN A 181 12.93 6.07 -7.23
C ASN A 181 13.63 4.80 -7.75
N GLN A 182 12.94 3.96 -8.54
CA GLN A 182 13.58 2.78 -9.15
C GLN A 182 14.67 3.19 -10.13
N TRP A 183 14.41 4.24 -10.91
CA TRP A 183 15.37 4.79 -11.86
C TRP A 183 16.63 5.33 -11.17
N ASP A 184 16.46 6.12 -10.12
CA ASP A 184 17.57 6.70 -9.37
C ASP A 184 18.39 5.62 -8.66
N CYS A 185 17.74 4.61 -8.08
CA CYS A 185 18.41 3.45 -7.50
C CYS A 185 19.22 2.69 -8.56
N ALA A 186 18.65 2.48 -9.75
CA ALA A 186 19.33 1.77 -10.84
C ALA A 186 20.58 2.53 -11.32
N LYS A 187 20.49 3.86 -11.45
CA LYS A 187 21.64 4.72 -11.76
C LYS A 187 22.72 4.64 -10.69
N ALA A 188 22.33 4.69 -9.42
CA ALA A 188 23.27 4.58 -8.30
C ALA A 188 23.99 3.24 -8.30
N LEU A 189 23.29 2.14 -8.57
CA LEU A 189 23.87 0.80 -8.69
C LEU A 189 24.88 0.72 -9.84
N ALA A 190 24.49 1.13 -11.06
CA ALA A 190 25.36 1.09 -12.22
C ALA A 190 26.62 1.96 -12.04
N ALA A 191 26.45 3.20 -11.54
CA ALA A 191 27.58 4.09 -11.28
C ALA A 191 28.49 3.57 -10.16
N GLY A 192 27.90 3.01 -9.11
CA GLY A 192 28.64 2.48 -7.97
C GLY A 192 29.43 1.22 -8.33
N ARG A 193 28.87 0.32 -9.14
CA ARG A 193 29.60 -0.85 -9.68
C ARG A 193 30.86 -0.41 -10.42
N LYS A 194 30.75 0.58 -11.32
CA LYS A 194 31.90 1.11 -12.08
C LYS A 194 33.02 1.68 -11.20
N ARG A 195 32.68 2.18 -10.00
CA ARG A 195 33.63 2.83 -9.07
C ARG A 195 34.19 1.88 -8.01
N HIS A 196 33.39 0.91 -7.56
CA HIS A 196 33.65 0.14 -6.35
C HIS A 196 33.61 -1.38 -6.59
N GLY A 197 33.35 -1.82 -7.82
CA GLY A 197 33.27 -3.24 -8.18
C GLY A 197 31.92 -3.88 -7.83
N ASP A 198 31.86 -5.19 -8.04
CA ASP A 198 30.62 -5.98 -7.96
C ASP A 198 30.01 -6.01 -6.54
N GLU A 199 30.84 -5.93 -5.49
CA GLU A 199 30.37 -5.94 -4.09
C GLU A 199 29.44 -4.76 -3.76
N PHE A 200 29.55 -3.64 -4.49
CA PHE A 200 28.72 -2.46 -4.29
C PHE A 200 27.23 -2.76 -4.43
N GLY A 201 26.85 -3.64 -5.36
CA GLY A 201 25.44 -4.00 -5.58
C GLY A 201 24.79 -4.60 -4.34
N SER A 202 25.58 -5.33 -3.54
CA SER A 202 25.18 -5.93 -2.28
C SER A 202 25.31 -5.00 -1.06
N ALA A 203 25.96 -3.84 -1.20
CA ALA A 203 26.10 -2.87 -0.11
C ALA A 203 25.01 -1.79 -0.13
N LEU A 204 24.43 -1.49 -1.29
CA LEU A 204 23.39 -0.46 -1.40
C LEU A 204 22.09 -0.93 -0.70
N PRO A 205 21.41 -0.08 0.09
CA PRO A 205 20.10 -0.38 0.67
C PRO A 205 19.05 -0.77 -0.39
N ALA A 206 17.98 -1.41 0.07
CA ALA A 206 16.78 -1.66 -0.70
C ALA A 206 16.21 -0.35 -1.26
N GLY A 207 15.68 -0.38 -2.49
CA GLY A 207 15.05 0.77 -3.12
C GLY A 207 13.82 1.26 -2.35
N LEU A 208 13.14 0.36 -1.63
CA LEU A 208 12.01 0.72 -0.76
C LEU A 208 12.41 1.17 0.65
N ALA A 209 13.71 1.18 1.00
CA ALA A 209 14.17 1.58 2.33
C ALA A 209 13.66 2.95 2.81
N PRO A 210 13.53 4.00 1.96
CA PRO A 210 12.96 5.28 2.40
C PRO A 210 11.50 5.20 2.87
N ILE A 211 10.76 4.19 2.41
CA ILE A 211 9.34 3.99 2.72
C ILE A 211 9.19 2.97 3.85
N THR A 212 9.93 1.87 3.78
CA THR A 212 9.84 0.76 4.75
C THR A 212 10.66 1.01 6.01
N GLY A 213 11.63 1.92 5.97
CA GLY A 213 12.63 2.09 7.03
C GLY A 213 13.63 0.93 7.13
N SER A 214 13.56 -0.04 6.22
CA SER A 214 14.35 -1.27 6.25
C SER A 214 15.32 -1.33 5.08
N ALA A 215 16.61 -1.50 5.38
CA ALA A 215 17.67 -1.50 4.38
C ALA A 215 17.69 -2.77 3.52
N ASP A 216 16.99 -3.82 3.93
CA ASP A 216 17.00 -5.15 3.30
C ASP A 216 15.67 -5.90 3.38
N TYR A 217 14.59 -5.17 3.69
CA TYR A 217 13.23 -5.70 3.89
C TYR A 217 13.02 -6.49 5.19
N SER A 218 14.01 -6.60 6.09
CA SER A 218 13.80 -7.11 7.45
C SER A 218 12.79 -6.29 8.25
#